data_AF-A0A0D2AP45-F1
#
_entry.id   AF-A0A0D2AP45-F1
#
_cell.length_a   1.000
_cell.length_b   1.000
_cell.length_c   1.000
_cell.angle_alpha   90.00
_cell.angle_beta   90.00
_cell.angle_gamma   90.00
#
_symmetry.space_group_name_H-M   'P 1'
#
loop_
_entity.id
_entity.type
_entity.pdbx_description
1 polymer ?
#
loop_
_entity_poly.entity_id
_entity_poly.type
_entity_poly.pdbx_seq_one_letter_code
_entity_poly.pdbx_strand_id
1 'polypeptide(L)'
;MMAESKTFTARCHCSNAKLSFAVPASSLPLTSHTCHCSICRRIHGTLSVFHARIPSPPTPDPRHCPSLTSYRAHPSSDVLRFFCSTCGSQLIALAEADQHWFVSTGLVEGGDETVFEYKEAIFATHAVDGGLADWLDQRVTRKWDTFIGVGESLEADAWENSKRRVCDGERGSVLHVYCQCRGVEFRISRPDYASTAFQQLFPHLEIPSVNLASRTAEKDEGERTWWVARDPSKYLASACLCTSCRLSTGCELTCWASVAIMFITPADGSPFKTEFGTLKTYNSSPDTFRRFCGTCGATVFWHHMVERPGEIDVAVGLMDARTGARAEDWLEWRKQPPSFAEDAINKKLAKQLTDGYMRWVNTK
;
A
#
# COMPACT_ATOMS: atom_id res chain seq x y z
N MET A 1 -42.41 7.54 -8.05
CA MET A 1 -41.32 7.26 -9.01
C MET A 1 -40.21 6.57 -8.24
N MET A 2 -39.81 5.35 -8.62
CA MET A 2 -38.63 4.72 -8.02
C MET A 2 -37.42 5.60 -8.34
N ALA A 3 -36.64 5.98 -7.33
CA ALA A 3 -35.42 6.73 -7.54
C ALA A 3 -34.48 5.91 -8.44
N GLU A 4 -33.98 6.54 -9.50
CA GLU A 4 -33.05 5.90 -10.43
C GLU A 4 -31.78 5.47 -9.70
N SER A 5 -31.39 4.21 -9.83
CA SER A 5 -30.23 3.63 -9.16
C SER A 5 -29.27 3.03 -10.17
N LYS A 6 -27.97 3.26 -9.98
CA LYS A 6 -26.91 2.65 -10.78
C LYS A 6 -26.29 1.49 -9.99
N THR A 7 -26.11 0.36 -10.65
CA THR A 7 -25.43 -0.81 -10.06
C THR A 7 -23.95 -0.77 -10.41
N PHE A 8 -23.10 -0.90 -9.40
CA PHE A 8 -21.65 -0.99 -9.54
C PHE A 8 -21.17 -2.39 -9.20
N THR A 9 -19.98 -2.72 -9.70
CA THR A 9 -19.33 -4.01 -9.50
C THR A 9 -17.93 -3.78 -8.93
N ALA A 10 -17.57 -4.52 -7.88
CA ALA A 10 -16.22 -4.63 -7.37
C ALA A 10 -15.66 -6.03 -7.70
N ARG A 11 -14.42 -6.11 -8.23
CA ARG A 11 -13.77 -7.37 -8.61
C ARG A 11 -12.32 -7.41 -8.16
N CYS A 12 -11.87 -8.55 -7.63
CA CYS A 12 -10.47 -8.76 -7.27
C CYS A 12 -9.57 -9.02 -8.48
N HIS A 13 -8.24 -8.94 -8.31
CA HIS A 13 -7.26 -9.19 -9.37
C HIS A 13 -7.48 -10.50 -10.15
N CYS A 14 -7.67 -11.63 -9.46
CA CYS A 14 -7.84 -12.94 -10.11
C CYS A 14 -9.27 -13.21 -10.61
N SER A 15 -10.20 -12.27 -10.48
CA SER A 15 -11.63 -12.39 -10.85
C SER A 15 -12.49 -13.39 -10.05
N ASN A 16 -11.92 -14.20 -9.16
CA ASN A 16 -12.68 -15.22 -8.42
C ASN A 16 -13.69 -14.64 -7.41
N ALA A 17 -13.44 -13.42 -6.93
CA ALA A 17 -14.36 -12.70 -6.05
C ALA A 17 -14.89 -11.46 -6.77
N LYS A 18 -16.22 -11.36 -6.81
CA LYS A 18 -16.98 -10.28 -7.42
C LYS A 18 -18.18 -9.95 -6.54
N LEU A 19 -18.43 -8.67 -6.33
CA LEU A 19 -19.57 -8.16 -5.56
C LEU A 19 -20.24 -7.04 -6.36
N SER A 20 -21.55 -6.90 -6.25
CA SER A 20 -22.32 -5.79 -6.84
C SER A 20 -23.10 -5.05 -5.75
N PHE A 21 -23.31 -3.75 -5.95
CA PHE A 21 -24.11 -2.92 -5.05
C PHE A 21 -24.81 -1.81 -5.83
N ALA A 22 -26.02 -1.45 -5.41
CA ALA A 22 -26.80 -0.39 -6.01
C ALA A 22 -26.57 0.94 -5.29
N VAL A 23 -26.46 2.03 -6.04
CA VAL A 23 -26.31 3.39 -5.53
C VAL A 23 -27.39 4.27 -6.15
N PRO A 24 -28.22 4.97 -5.36
CA PRO A 24 -29.13 5.98 -5.88
C PRO A 24 -28.35 7.05 -6.65
N ALA A 25 -28.81 7.44 -7.84
CA ALA A 25 -28.13 8.43 -8.67
C ALA A 25 -27.94 9.77 -7.93
N SER A 26 -28.87 10.14 -7.05
CA SER A 26 -28.81 11.33 -6.19
C SER A 26 -27.73 11.28 -5.11
N SER A 27 -27.14 10.11 -4.83
CA SER A 27 -26.07 9.93 -3.85
C SER A 27 -24.68 9.97 -4.48
N LEU A 28 -24.58 10.07 -5.81
CA LEU A 28 -23.30 10.16 -6.53
C LEU A 28 -22.82 11.62 -6.62
N PRO A 29 -21.50 11.87 -6.51
CA PRO A 29 -20.45 10.92 -6.12
C PRO A 29 -20.52 10.55 -4.63
N LEU A 30 -20.16 9.31 -4.30
CA LEU A 30 -20.04 8.84 -2.92
C LEU A 30 -18.83 9.48 -2.25
N THR A 31 -19.04 10.04 -1.05
CA THR A 31 -17.94 10.53 -0.21
C THR A 31 -17.08 9.34 0.23
N SER A 32 -15.81 9.41 -0.12
CA SER A 32 -14.80 8.38 0.13
C SER A 32 -13.74 8.91 1.08
N HIS A 33 -13.11 7.98 1.80
CA HIS A 33 -12.07 8.31 2.76
C HIS A 33 -10.82 7.45 2.56
N THR A 34 -9.70 8.01 3.01
CA THR A 34 -8.45 7.29 3.20
C THR A 34 -8.26 7.02 4.68
N CYS A 35 -7.90 5.80 5.08
CA CYS A 35 -7.61 5.48 6.48
C CYS A 35 -6.13 5.14 6.66
N HIS A 36 -5.48 5.90 7.54
CA HIS A 36 -4.04 5.87 7.76
C HIS A 36 -3.67 5.12 9.03
N CYS A 37 -4.62 4.47 9.72
CA CYS A 37 -4.30 3.72 10.94
C CYS A 37 -3.41 2.51 10.62
N SER A 38 -2.64 2.07 11.62
CA SER A 38 -1.65 1.02 11.45
C SER A 38 -2.25 -0.34 11.05
N ILE A 39 -3.48 -0.64 11.52
CA ILE A 39 -4.25 -1.83 11.12
C ILE A 39 -4.52 -1.81 9.61
N CYS A 40 -5.04 -0.70 9.10
CA CYS A 40 -5.38 -0.53 7.69
C CYS A 40 -4.15 -0.63 6.80
N ARG A 41 -3.05 0.03 7.18
CA ARG A 41 -1.77 -0.08 6.45
C ARG A 41 -1.25 -1.52 6.40
N ARG A 42 -1.26 -2.23 7.53
CA ARG A 42 -0.74 -3.61 7.63
C ARG A 42 -1.64 -4.67 7.00
N ILE A 43 -2.92 -4.40 6.81
CA ILE A 43 -3.86 -5.31 6.11
C ILE A 43 -3.83 -5.11 4.60
N HIS A 44 -3.55 -3.91 4.10
CA HIS A 44 -3.49 -3.69 2.65
C HIS A 44 -2.05 -3.71 2.11
N GLY A 45 -1.03 -3.63 2.98
CA GLY A 45 0.37 -3.50 2.57
C GLY A 45 0.70 -2.13 1.98
N THR A 46 -0.18 -1.15 2.13
CA THR A 46 -0.08 0.20 1.54
C THR A 46 0.05 1.26 2.64
N LEU A 47 0.43 2.48 2.26
CA LEU A 47 0.52 3.61 3.20
C LEU A 47 -0.84 4.08 3.74
N SER A 48 -1.93 3.72 3.05
CA SER A 48 -3.32 3.99 3.44
C SER A 48 -4.25 3.10 2.63
N VAL A 49 -5.48 2.92 3.13
CA VAL A 49 -6.58 2.29 2.39
C VAL A 49 -7.46 3.35 1.75
N PHE A 50 -8.31 2.93 0.80
CA PHE A 50 -9.23 3.79 0.05
C PHE A 50 -10.62 3.15 0.08
N HIS A 51 -11.54 3.71 0.86
CA HIS A 51 -12.85 3.12 1.11
C HIS A 51 -13.97 4.12 0.90
N ALA A 52 -15.11 3.60 0.43
CA ALA A 52 -16.37 4.33 0.35
C ALA A 52 -17.46 3.54 1.07
N ARG A 53 -18.28 4.24 1.87
CA ARG A 53 -19.50 3.63 2.42
C ARG A 53 -20.48 3.41 1.27
N ILE A 54 -21.01 2.20 1.13
CA ILE A 54 -22.04 1.89 0.14
C ILE A 54 -23.43 1.96 0.76
N PRO A 55 -24.45 2.44 0.02
CA PRO A 55 -25.78 2.68 0.57
C PRO A 55 -26.65 1.41 0.62
N SER A 56 -26.23 0.33 -0.05
CA SER A 56 -26.93 -0.94 -0.07
C SER A 56 -25.98 -2.10 0.27
N PRO A 57 -26.47 -3.18 0.89
CA PRO A 57 -25.67 -4.38 1.08
C PRO A 57 -25.14 -4.93 -0.25
N PRO A 58 -23.89 -5.42 -0.28
CA PRO A 58 -23.32 -6.06 -1.46
C PRO A 58 -24.02 -7.40 -1.77
N THR A 59 -24.05 -7.77 -3.05
CA THR A 59 -24.57 -9.05 -3.55
C THR A 59 -23.52 -9.75 -4.40
N PRO A 60 -23.25 -11.06 -4.18
CA PRO A 60 -23.73 -11.89 -3.06
C PRO A 60 -23.25 -11.37 -1.69
N ASP A 61 -23.89 -11.82 -0.60
CA ASP A 61 -23.46 -11.47 0.76
C ASP A 61 -22.04 -12.02 1.02
N PRO A 62 -21.03 -11.16 1.30
CA PRO A 62 -19.65 -11.56 1.51
C PRO A 62 -19.46 -12.63 2.58
N ARG A 63 -20.36 -12.69 3.58
CA ARG A 63 -20.31 -13.69 4.68
C ARG A 63 -20.55 -15.12 4.20
N HIS A 64 -21.21 -15.28 3.05
CA HIS A 64 -21.57 -16.58 2.49
C HIS A 64 -20.81 -16.88 1.19
N CYS A 65 -19.80 -16.09 0.84
CA CYS A 65 -19.03 -16.24 -0.39
C CYS A 65 -17.82 -17.15 -0.18
N PRO A 66 -17.73 -18.33 -0.82
CA PRO A 66 -16.61 -19.26 -0.64
C PRO A 66 -15.27 -18.72 -1.21
N SER A 67 -15.32 -17.77 -2.14
CA SER A 67 -14.13 -17.10 -2.69
C SER A 67 -13.56 -16.00 -1.80
N LEU A 68 -14.23 -15.71 -0.67
CA LEU A 68 -13.81 -14.72 0.31
C LEU A 68 -13.41 -15.37 1.63
N THR A 69 -12.35 -14.84 2.25
CA THR A 69 -11.96 -15.12 3.62
C THR A 69 -12.27 -13.88 4.46
N SER A 70 -12.83 -14.09 5.65
CA SER A 70 -13.12 -13.01 6.59
C SER A 70 -12.04 -12.89 7.66
N TYR A 71 -11.78 -11.67 8.13
CA TYR A 71 -10.77 -11.40 9.15
C TYR A 71 -11.17 -10.24 10.07
N ARG A 72 -10.91 -10.43 11.37
CA ARG A 72 -10.97 -9.37 12.39
C ARG A 72 -9.58 -9.06 12.89
N ALA A 73 -9.26 -7.78 12.96
CA ALA A 73 -7.97 -7.32 13.46
C ALA A 73 -7.76 -7.60 14.96
N HIS A 74 -8.87 -7.69 15.73
CA HIS A 74 -8.90 -8.02 17.15
C HIS A 74 -10.23 -8.72 17.46
N PRO A 75 -10.31 -9.64 18.45
CA PRO A 75 -11.58 -10.28 18.83
C PRO A 75 -12.71 -9.31 19.19
N SER A 76 -12.37 -8.15 19.75
CA SER A 76 -13.33 -7.08 20.08
C SER A 76 -13.52 -6.04 18.97
N SER A 77 -12.98 -6.26 17.77
CA SER A 77 -13.14 -5.31 16.67
C SER A 77 -14.50 -5.50 16.00
N ASP A 78 -15.28 -4.41 15.96
CA ASP A 78 -16.57 -4.36 15.25
C ASP A 78 -16.44 -4.32 13.73
N VAL A 79 -15.22 -4.40 13.18
CA VAL A 79 -14.98 -4.35 11.73
C VAL A 79 -14.55 -5.72 11.23
N LEU A 80 -15.45 -6.37 10.49
CA LEU A 80 -15.20 -7.61 9.77
C LEU A 80 -14.76 -7.29 8.34
N ARG A 81 -13.58 -7.75 7.93
CA ARG A 81 -13.02 -7.50 6.59
C ARG A 81 -13.09 -8.75 5.74
N PHE A 82 -13.29 -8.59 4.43
CA PHE A 82 -13.36 -9.69 3.47
C PHE A 82 -12.35 -9.50 2.35
N PHE A 83 -11.52 -10.51 2.13
CA PHE A 83 -10.50 -10.52 1.08
C PHE A 83 -10.59 -11.79 0.24
N CYS A 84 -10.10 -11.73 -1.00
CA CYS A 84 -10.12 -12.87 -1.90
C CYS A 84 -9.19 -13.99 -1.38
N SER A 85 -9.73 -15.19 -1.20
CA SER A 85 -9.00 -16.37 -0.73
C SER A 85 -7.89 -16.82 -1.69
N THR A 86 -7.97 -16.43 -2.97
CA THR A 86 -7.00 -16.80 -4.02
C THR A 86 -5.88 -15.76 -4.20
N CYS A 87 -6.21 -14.46 -4.27
CA CYS A 87 -5.22 -13.43 -4.60
C CYS A 87 -4.93 -12.41 -3.48
N GLY A 88 -5.61 -12.52 -2.33
CA GLY A 88 -5.39 -11.64 -1.17
C GLY A 88 -6.00 -10.24 -1.28
N SER A 89 -6.57 -9.87 -2.43
CA SER A 89 -7.18 -8.56 -2.63
C SER A 89 -8.26 -8.26 -1.60
N GLN A 90 -8.20 -7.10 -0.96
CA GLN A 90 -9.14 -6.64 0.07
C GLN A 90 -10.36 -6.01 -0.60
N LEU A 91 -11.54 -6.65 -0.51
CA LEU A 91 -12.72 -6.20 -1.25
C LEU A 91 -13.59 -5.20 -0.49
N ILE A 92 -13.92 -5.56 0.75
CA ILE A 92 -15.02 -4.91 1.45
C ILE A 92 -14.90 -5.16 2.96
N ALA A 93 -15.42 -4.24 3.75
CA ALA A 93 -15.53 -4.38 5.20
C ALA A 93 -16.96 -4.08 5.68
N LEU A 94 -17.37 -4.74 6.75
CA LEU A 94 -18.60 -4.52 7.49
C LEU A 94 -18.25 -3.95 8.86
N ALA A 95 -18.71 -2.72 9.14
CA ALA A 95 -18.82 -2.23 10.51
C ALA A 95 -20.11 -2.79 11.11
N GLU A 96 -20.00 -3.78 11.98
CA GLU A 96 -21.11 -4.59 12.44
C GLU A 96 -22.03 -3.88 13.42
N ALA A 97 -21.50 -2.98 14.25
CA ALA A 97 -22.29 -2.20 15.20
C ALA A 97 -23.45 -1.46 14.50
N ASP A 98 -23.16 -0.85 13.34
CA ASP A 98 -24.12 -0.06 12.58
C ASP A 98 -24.59 -0.73 11.27
N GLN A 99 -24.11 -1.95 10.99
CA GLN A 99 -24.33 -2.67 9.73
C GLN A 99 -23.96 -1.86 8.48
N HIS A 100 -22.89 -1.07 8.56
CA HIS A 100 -22.39 -0.26 7.43
C HIS A 100 -21.33 -1.02 6.62
N TRP A 101 -21.52 -1.06 5.31
CA TRP A 101 -20.58 -1.66 4.37
C TRP A 101 -19.66 -0.61 3.75
N PHE A 102 -18.37 -0.94 3.65
CA PHE A 102 -17.33 -0.10 3.08
C PHE A 102 -16.56 -0.86 2.01
N VAL A 103 -16.70 -0.44 0.75
CA VAL A 103 -16.02 -1.09 -0.39
C VAL A 103 -14.64 -0.49 -0.61
N SER A 104 -13.67 -1.33 -0.98
CA SER A 104 -12.39 -0.93 -1.56
C SER A 104 -12.62 -0.31 -2.94
N THR A 105 -12.49 1.00 -3.02
CA THR A 105 -12.79 1.78 -4.24
C THR A 105 -11.91 1.36 -5.41
N GLY A 106 -10.67 0.95 -5.14
CA GLY A 106 -9.73 0.44 -6.13
C GLY A 106 -10.18 -0.85 -6.83
N LEU A 107 -11.23 -1.52 -6.35
CA LEU A 107 -11.77 -2.71 -7.03
C LEU A 107 -13.03 -2.43 -7.85
N VAL A 108 -13.60 -1.23 -7.74
CA VAL A 108 -14.86 -0.90 -8.38
C VAL A 108 -14.61 -0.57 -9.85
N GLU A 109 -15.31 -1.29 -10.73
CA GLU A 109 -15.28 -1.09 -12.17
C GLU A 109 -15.95 0.26 -12.50
N GLY A 110 -15.21 1.14 -13.19
CA GLY A 110 -15.67 2.50 -13.48
C GLY A 110 -15.78 3.41 -12.25
N GLY A 111 -15.02 3.15 -11.18
CA GLY A 111 -14.95 3.98 -9.96
C GLY A 111 -14.21 5.32 -10.14
N ASP A 112 -14.57 6.10 -11.15
CA ASP A 112 -13.95 7.41 -11.43
C ASP A 112 -14.44 8.52 -10.49
N GLU A 113 -14.05 9.77 -10.77
CA GLU A 113 -14.45 10.95 -10.01
C GLU A 113 -15.96 11.24 -10.00
N THR A 114 -16.75 10.64 -10.90
CA THR A 114 -18.23 10.73 -10.86
C THR A 114 -18.83 9.76 -9.85
N VAL A 115 -18.05 8.75 -9.42
CA VAL A 115 -18.48 7.72 -8.47
C VAL A 115 -17.91 7.98 -7.08
N PHE A 116 -16.64 8.35 -6.98
CA PHE A 116 -15.96 8.52 -5.70
C PHE A 116 -15.29 9.88 -5.60
N GLU A 117 -15.61 10.58 -4.51
CA GLU A 117 -14.95 11.82 -4.14
C GLU A 117 -14.24 11.67 -2.79
N TYR A 118 -12.91 11.75 -2.82
CA TYR A 118 -12.06 11.59 -1.64
C TYR A 118 -11.98 12.91 -0.86
N LYS A 119 -12.82 13.03 0.17
CA LYS A 119 -12.93 14.24 1.00
C LYS A 119 -12.32 14.09 2.38
N GLU A 120 -12.01 12.87 2.81
CA GLU A 120 -11.62 12.60 4.19
C GLU A 120 -10.34 11.74 4.26
N ALA A 121 -9.43 12.10 5.16
CA ALA A 121 -8.28 11.30 5.56
C ALA A 121 -8.35 11.08 7.08
N ILE A 122 -8.72 9.86 7.50
CA ILE A 122 -8.94 9.52 8.90
C ILE A 122 -7.73 8.85 9.53
N PHE A 123 -7.57 9.04 10.84
CA PHE A 123 -6.38 8.62 11.58
C PHE A 123 -5.08 9.11 10.94
N ALA A 124 -5.10 10.30 10.33
CA ALA A 124 -4.04 10.82 9.47
C ALA A 124 -2.69 10.94 10.19
N THR A 125 -2.72 11.26 11.49
CA THR A 125 -1.51 11.42 12.33
C THR A 125 -0.87 10.07 12.69
N HIS A 126 -1.59 8.95 12.57
CA HIS A 126 -1.09 7.62 12.96
C HIS A 126 0.03 7.12 12.03
N ALA A 127 0.29 7.83 10.91
CA ALA A 127 1.44 7.60 10.05
C ALA A 127 2.75 8.16 10.63
N VAL A 128 2.68 9.05 11.62
CA VAL A 128 3.81 9.71 12.30
C VAL A 128 4.58 10.69 11.41
N ASP A 129 5.09 10.25 10.26
CA ASP A 129 5.72 11.11 9.25
C ASP A 129 4.71 11.83 8.34
N GLY A 130 3.42 11.57 8.54
CA GLY A 130 2.33 12.06 7.70
C GLY A 130 1.93 11.10 6.57
N GLY A 131 2.70 10.03 6.32
CA GLY A 131 2.33 8.95 5.40
C GLY A 131 1.87 9.44 4.04
N LEU A 132 0.80 8.82 3.53
CA LEU A 132 0.12 9.25 2.31
C LEU A 132 -0.78 10.47 2.54
N ALA A 133 -1.23 10.73 3.78
CA ALA A 133 -2.06 11.90 4.09
C ALA A 133 -1.36 13.23 3.76
N ASP A 134 -0.04 13.26 3.80
CA ASP A 134 0.76 14.43 3.40
C ASP A 134 0.72 14.70 1.89
N TRP A 135 0.38 13.68 1.09
CA TRP A 135 0.22 13.82 -0.37
C TRP A 135 -1.20 14.27 -0.76
N LEU A 136 -2.13 14.33 0.20
CA LEU A 136 -3.50 14.80 0.00
C LEU A 136 -3.58 16.30 0.29
N ASP A 137 -4.17 17.04 -0.65
CA ASP A 137 -4.39 18.49 -0.55
C ASP A 137 -5.47 18.76 0.48
N GLN A 138 -5.12 19.46 1.56
CA GLN A 138 -6.02 19.74 2.67
C GLN A 138 -7.18 20.67 2.30
N ARG A 139 -7.07 21.40 1.19
CA ARG A 139 -8.18 22.21 0.63
C ARG A 139 -9.29 21.34 0.04
N VAL A 140 -8.97 20.09 -0.32
CA VAL A 140 -9.90 19.12 -0.90
C VAL A 140 -10.24 18.03 0.10
N THR A 141 -9.24 17.54 0.83
CA THR A 141 -9.32 16.40 1.73
C THR A 141 -9.10 16.86 3.18
N ARG A 142 -10.14 16.84 4.00
CA ARG A 142 -10.01 17.09 5.44
C ARG A 142 -9.24 15.96 6.11
N LYS A 143 -8.40 16.32 7.08
CA LYS A 143 -7.58 15.38 7.84
C LYS A 143 -8.15 15.25 9.25
N TRP A 144 -8.23 14.04 9.75
CA TRP A 144 -8.80 13.73 11.05
C TRP A 144 -7.81 12.87 11.83
N ASP A 145 -7.68 13.14 13.12
CA ASP A 145 -6.96 12.25 14.05
C ASP A 145 -7.79 10.99 14.37
N THR A 146 -9.12 11.09 14.27
CA THR A 146 -10.08 10.03 14.60
C THR A 146 -10.86 9.58 13.36
N PHE A 147 -11.86 8.72 13.57
CA PHE A 147 -12.90 8.48 12.57
C PHE A 147 -13.71 9.76 12.31
N ILE A 148 -14.30 9.88 11.11
CA ILE A 148 -15.10 11.05 10.70
C ILE A 148 -16.24 11.28 11.70
N GLY A 149 -16.38 12.51 12.18
CA GLY A 149 -17.47 12.94 13.04
C GLY A 149 -17.33 12.60 14.53
N VAL A 150 -16.27 11.89 14.95
CA VAL A 150 -15.99 11.62 16.37
C VAL A 150 -15.25 12.78 17.06
N GLY A 151 -14.59 13.64 16.27
CA GLY A 151 -13.88 14.84 16.74
C GLY A 151 -13.92 15.95 15.69
N GLU A 152 -13.00 16.91 15.79
CA GLU A 152 -12.84 17.97 14.78
C GLU A 152 -11.78 17.58 13.74
N SER A 153 -11.92 18.11 12.52
CA SER A 153 -10.85 18.00 11.52
C SER A 153 -9.66 18.87 11.91
N LEU A 154 -8.47 18.42 11.57
CA LEU A 154 -7.23 19.16 11.79
C LEU A 154 -7.15 20.35 10.83
N GLU A 155 -6.90 21.53 11.39
CA GLU A 155 -6.47 22.71 10.65
C GLU A 155 -5.06 22.54 10.07
N ALA A 156 -4.65 23.40 9.15
CA ALA A 156 -3.37 23.29 8.44
C ALA A 156 -2.15 23.27 9.38
N ASP A 157 -2.11 24.19 10.34
CA ASP A 157 -1.00 24.28 11.31
C ASP A 157 -0.98 23.09 12.28
N ALA A 158 -2.16 22.64 12.72
CA ALA A 158 -2.28 21.46 13.57
C ALA A 158 -1.82 20.19 12.83
N TRP A 159 -2.16 20.08 11.54
CA TRP A 159 -1.66 19.00 10.67
C TRP A 159 -0.13 19.05 10.55
N GLU A 160 0.46 20.21 10.23
CA GLU A 160 1.91 20.33 10.07
C GLU A 160 2.64 19.96 11.37
N ASN A 161 2.16 20.46 12.51
CA ASN A 161 2.75 20.20 13.82
C ASN A 161 2.56 18.75 14.31
N SER A 162 1.58 18.02 13.77
CA SER A 162 1.35 16.62 14.14
C SER A 162 2.43 15.67 13.59
N LYS A 163 3.11 16.06 12.51
CA LYS A 163 4.11 15.23 11.84
C LYS A 163 5.41 15.26 12.63
N ARG A 164 5.83 14.09 13.13
CA ARG A 164 7.15 13.97 13.76
C ARG A 164 8.22 13.85 12.69
N ARG A 165 9.09 14.84 12.61
CA ARG A 165 10.40 14.66 11.98
C ARG A 165 11.24 13.91 12.99
N VAL A 166 11.47 12.62 12.78
CA VAL A 166 12.44 11.88 13.60
C VAL A 166 13.82 12.42 13.22
N CYS A 167 14.28 13.41 13.98
CA CYS A 167 15.62 13.95 13.94
C CYS A 167 16.54 13.04 14.76
N ASP A 168 17.65 12.66 14.16
CA ASP A 168 18.87 12.12 14.76
C ASP A 168 18.74 11.12 15.93
N GLY A 169 19.02 9.86 15.58
CA GLY A 169 19.29 8.75 16.49
C GLY A 169 20.01 7.65 15.72
N GLU A 170 20.69 6.74 16.42
CA GLU A 170 21.41 5.64 15.76
C GLU A 170 20.47 4.89 14.80
N ARG A 171 20.89 4.76 13.54
CA ARG A 171 20.14 4.02 12.53
C ARG A 171 20.15 2.55 12.95
N GLY A 172 18.97 1.96 13.11
CA GLY A 172 18.85 0.52 13.36
C GLY A 172 19.49 -0.29 12.23
N SER A 173 20.13 -1.40 12.59
CA SER A 173 20.75 -2.35 11.65
C SER A 173 19.75 -3.32 11.03
N VAL A 174 18.55 -3.43 11.63
CA VAL A 174 17.47 -4.34 11.18
C VAL A 174 16.11 -3.63 11.22
N LEU A 175 15.34 -3.79 10.14
CA LEU A 175 13.95 -3.36 10.01
C LEU A 175 13.03 -4.56 10.23
N HIS A 176 12.06 -4.40 11.12
CA HIS A 176 11.01 -5.40 11.32
C HIS A 176 9.86 -5.16 10.35
N VAL A 177 9.39 -6.21 9.68
CA VAL A 177 8.28 -6.17 8.72
C VAL A 177 7.26 -7.25 9.06
N TYR A 178 6.00 -6.85 9.26
CA TYR A 178 4.94 -7.79 9.64
C TYR A 178 3.54 -7.37 9.19
N CYS A 179 2.71 -8.35 8.91
CA CYS A 179 1.28 -8.16 8.68
C CYS A 179 0.49 -7.99 9.99
N GLN A 180 -0.76 -7.54 9.90
CA GLN A 180 -1.59 -7.26 11.08
C GLN A 180 -1.73 -8.44 12.05
N CYS A 181 -1.88 -9.67 11.53
CA CYS A 181 -2.03 -10.86 12.36
C CYS A 181 -0.70 -11.49 12.82
N ARG A 182 0.45 -10.93 12.40
CA ARG A 182 1.80 -11.49 12.59
C ARG A 182 2.03 -12.90 12.02
N GLY A 183 1.07 -13.45 11.30
CA GLY A 183 1.23 -14.73 10.59
C GLY A 183 2.26 -14.65 9.46
N VAL A 184 2.65 -13.46 9.01
CA VAL A 184 3.82 -13.22 8.16
C VAL A 184 4.67 -12.16 8.85
N GLU A 185 5.90 -12.54 9.20
CA GLU A 185 6.85 -11.72 9.94
C GLU A 185 8.28 -12.04 9.46
N PHE A 186 9.04 -11.00 9.17
CA PHE A 186 10.43 -11.10 8.73
C PHE A 186 11.21 -9.82 9.03
N ARG A 187 12.52 -9.90 8.85
CA ARG A 187 13.49 -8.83 9.09
C ARG A 187 14.20 -8.48 7.79
N ILE A 188 14.53 -7.21 7.63
CA ILE A 188 15.36 -6.71 6.52
C ILE A 188 16.61 -6.07 7.15
N SER A 189 17.80 -6.52 6.76
CA SER A 189 19.06 -5.88 7.19
C SER A 189 19.31 -4.60 6.40
N ARG A 190 20.32 -3.79 6.75
CA ARG A 190 20.81 -2.75 5.84
C ARG A 190 21.40 -3.38 4.57
N PRO A 191 21.38 -2.68 3.43
CA PRO A 191 22.09 -3.15 2.25
C PRO A 191 23.59 -3.25 2.53
N ASP A 192 24.19 -4.38 2.14
CA ASP A 192 25.64 -4.57 2.09
C ASP A 192 26.05 -4.93 0.66
N TYR A 193 26.07 -3.90 -0.18
CA TYR A 193 26.40 -4.00 -1.60
C TYR A 193 27.85 -4.41 -1.86
N ALA A 194 28.74 -4.27 -0.87
CA ALA A 194 30.13 -4.69 -0.98
C ALA A 194 30.32 -6.18 -0.67
N SER A 195 29.33 -6.85 -0.07
CA SER A 195 29.43 -8.26 0.28
C SER A 195 29.65 -9.15 -0.96
N THR A 196 30.49 -10.17 -0.81
CA THR A 196 30.74 -11.16 -1.87
C THR A 196 29.47 -11.84 -2.34
N ALA A 197 28.55 -12.13 -1.42
CA ALA A 197 27.27 -12.77 -1.75
C ALA A 197 26.41 -11.87 -2.65
N PHE A 198 26.44 -10.56 -2.45
CA PHE A 198 25.70 -9.61 -3.29
C PHE A 198 26.32 -9.53 -4.68
N GLN A 199 27.64 -9.41 -4.75
CA GLN A 199 28.39 -9.37 -6.01
C GLN A 199 28.23 -10.67 -6.82
N GLN A 200 28.09 -11.82 -6.16
CA GLN A 200 27.78 -13.09 -6.82
C GLN A 200 26.37 -13.15 -7.39
N LEU A 201 25.38 -12.60 -6.68
CA LEU A 201 23.99 -12.59 -7.13
C LEU A 201 23.74 -11.54 -8.22
N PHE A 202 24.51 -10.44 -8.20
CA PHE A 202 24.38 -9.32 -9.14
C PHE A 202 25.74 -8.94 -9.77
N PRO A 203 26.41 -9.86 -10.50
CA PRO A 203 27.78 -9.65 -11.01
C PRO A 203 27.87 -8.57 -12.10
N HIS A 204 26.73 -8.18 -12.67
CA HIS A 204 26.63 -7.13 -13.69
C HIS A 204 26.25 -5.76 -13.12
N LEU A 205 26.07 -5.67 -11.80
CA LEU A 205 25.64 -4.46 -11.14
C LEU A 205 26.88 -3.69 -10.70
N GLU A 206 27.32 -2.75 -11.54
CA GLU A 206 28.37 -1.80 -11.18
C GLU A 206 27.80 -0.81 -10.15
N ILE A 207 27.88 -1.19 -8.86
CA ILE A 207 27.69 -0.25 -7.76
C ILE A 207 29.07 0.34 -7.48
N PRO A 208 29.34 1.60 -7.85
CA PRO A 208 30.64 2.19 -7.57
C PRO A 208 30.84 2.16 -6.07
N SER A 209 31.76 1.32 -5.62
CA SER A 209 32.23 1.38 -4.25
C SER A 209 32.71 2.81 -4.00
N VAL A 210 32.02 3.51 -3.10
CA VAL A 210 32.51 4.69 -2.38
C VAL A 210 32.48 6.07 -3.06
N ASN A 211 31.74 6.32 -4.15
CA ASN A 211 31.54 7.73 -4.56
C ASN A 211 30.17 8.04 -5.22
N LEU A 212 29.10 7.95 -4.43
CA LEU A 212 27.73 8.25 -4.85
C LEU A 212 27.43 9.75 -5.03
N ALA A 213 28.35 10.63 -4.62
CA ALA A 213 28.22 12.08 -4.80
C ALA A 213 28.25 12.53 -6.28
N SER A 214 28.75 11.69 -7.20
CA SER A 214 28.88 12.02 -8.63
C SER A 214 27.79 11.43 -9.54
N ARG A 215 26.77 10.75 -9.00
CA ARG A 215 25.66 10.20 -9.81
C ARG A 215 24.68 11.31 -10.20
N THR A 216 24.72 11.78 -11.45
CA THR A 216 23.69 12.66 -12.02
C THR A 216 22.50 11.83 -12.55
N ALA A 217 21.30 12.41 -12.57
CA ALA A 217 20.06 11.75 -12.99
C ALA A 217 20.06 11.25 -14.45
N GLU A 218 20.93 11.80 -15.30
CA GLU A 218 20.96 11.55 -16.75
C GLU A 218 21.60 10.20 -17.13
N LYS A 219 22.35 9.54 -16.25
CA LYS A 219 22.99 8.24 -16.55
C LYS A 219 22.14 7.00 -16.18
N ASP A 220 20.97 7.20 -15.58
CA ASP A 220 20.15 6.10 -15.03
C ASP A 220 19.31 5.36 -16.11
N GLU A 221 19.19 5.88 -17.34
CA GLU A 221 18.29 5.30 -18.36
C GLU A 221 18.83 4.04 -19.06
N GLY A 222 20.13 3.75 -18.94
CA GLY A 222 20.79 2.65 -19.68
C GLY A 222 21.29 1.46 -18.86
N GLU A 223 21.38 1.57 -17.52
CA GLU A 223 22.09 0.60 -16.69
C GLU A 223 21.21 -0.11 -15.64
N ARG A 224 21.56 -1.36 -15.35
CA ARG A 224 20.86 -2.37 -14.52
C ARG A 224 20.69 -1.99 -13.02
N THR A 225 20.91 -0.72 -12.65
CA THR A 225 20.92 -0.21 -11.26
C THR A 225 19.66 0.56 -10.83
N TRP A 226 18.62 0.57 -11.65
CA TRP A 226 17.39 1.35 -11.45
C TRP A 226 16.63 1.06 -10.13
N TRP A 227 16.94 -0.02 -9.41
CA TRP A 227 16.33 -0.41 -8.12
C TRP A 227 17.24 -0.20 -6.90
N VAL A 228 18.48 0.25 -7.10
CA VAL A 228 19.45 0.55 -6.02
C VAL A 228 19.31 2.02 -5.62
N ALA A 229 19.23 2.29 -4.31
CA ALA A 229 19.19 3.65 -3.80
C ALA A 229 20.54 4.36 -3.97
N ARG A 230 20.52 5.70 -4.02
CA ARG A 230 21.74 6.53 -4.02
C ARG A 230 22.39 6.57 -2.63
N ASP A 231 21.60 6.58 -1.55
CA ASP A 231 22.12 6.27 -0.22
C ASP A 231 22.33 4.74 -0.12
N PRO A 232 23.58 4.25 0.00
CA PRO A 232 23.86 2.83 -0.02
C PRO A 232 23.41 2.11 1.25
N SER A 233 22.90 2.84 2.26
CA SER A 233 22.30 2.30 3.47
C SER A 233 20.77 2.16 3.38
N LYS A 234 20.16 2.49 2.24
CA LYS A 234 18.70 2.47 2.02
C LYS A 234 18.30 1.58 0.84
N TYR A 235 17.03 1.21 0.80
CA TYR A 235 16.39 0.57 -0.34
C TYR A 235 15.63 1.59 -1.16
N LEU A 236 15.52 1.37 -2.47
CA LEU A 236 14.73 2.25 -3.31
C LEU A 236 13.24 1.93 -3.15
N ALA A 237 12.43 2.97 -3.02
CA ALA A 237 10.97 2.87 -2.91
C ALA A 237 10.27 3.68 -4.00
N SER A 238 9.11 3.20 -4.42
CA SER A 238 8.30 3.85 -5.43
C SER A 238 6.80 3.70 -5.15
N ALA A 239 6.01 4.60 -5.73
CA ALA A 239 4.56 4.52 -5.76
C ALA A 239 4.10 4.04 -7.14
N CYS A 240 3.03 3.26 -7.18
CA CYS A 240 2.46 2.70 -8.39
C CYS A 240 0.94 2.87 -8.41
N LEU A 241 0.43 3.36 -9.54
CA LEU A 241 -0.98 3.61 -9.84
C LEU A 241 -1.55 2.62 -10.88
N CYS A 242 -0.79 1.58 -11.24
CA CYS A 242 -1.21 0.65 -12.29
C CYS A 242 -2.45 -0.17 -11.91
N THR A 243 -3.20 -0.60 -12.92
CA THR A 243 -4.42 -1.39 -12.72
C THR A 243 -4.15 -2.69 -11.95
N SER A 244 -3.02 -3.35 -12.19
CA SER A 244 -2.69 -4.61 -11.50
C SER A 244 -2.45 -4.40 -10.00
N CYS A 245 -1.68 -3.38 -9.61
CA CYS A 245 -1.49 -3.05 -8.19
C CYS A 245 -2.82 -2.70 -7.54
N ARG A 246 -3.61 -1.83 -8.19
CA ARG A 246 -4.93 -1.40 -7.74
C ARG A 246 -5.87 -2.57 -7.44
N LEU A 247 -6.00 -3.51 -8.39
CA LEU A 247 -6.85 -4.69 -8.23
C LEU A 247 -6.31 -5.71 -7.21
N SER A 248 -4.99 -5.73 -6.97
CA SER A 248 -4.37 -6.67 -6.03
C SER A 248 -4.45 -6.22 -4.57
N THR A 249 -4.46 -4.91 -4.31
CA THR A 249 -4.48 -4.34 -2.95
C THR A 249 -5.83 -3.74 -2.57
N GLY A 250 -6.70 -3.49 -3.56
CA GLY A 250 -7.93 -2.72 -3.39
C GLY A 250 -7.70 -1.22 -3.18
N CYS A 251 -6.48 -0.73 -3.37
CA CYS A 251 -6.10 0.66 -3.11
C CYS A 251 -5.74 1.38 -4.40
N GLU A 252 -6.08 2.67 -4.51
CA GLU A 252 -5.79 3.48 -5.70
C GLU A 252 -4.29 3.68 -5.94
N LEU A 253 -3.49 3.66 -4.87
CA LEU A 253 -2.04 3.77 -4.93
C LEU A 253 -1.39 2.73 -4.01
N THR A 254 -0.36 2.06 -4.51
CA THR A 254 0.43 1.08 -3.77
C THR A 254 1.89 1.50 -3.74
N CYS A 255 2.56 1.30 -2.61
CA CYS A 255 3.98 1.63 -2.45
C CYS A 255 4.81 0.37 -2.22
N TRP A 256 5.91 0.26 -2.95
CA TRP A 256 6.82 -0.87 -2.94
C TRP A 256 8.23 -0.41 -2.59
N ALA A 257 8.96 -1.24 -1.85
CA ALA A 257 10.39 -1.11 -1.65
C ALA A 257 11.10 -2.30 -2.30
N SER A 258 12.08 -2.03 -3.17
CA SER A 258 12.82 -3.06 -3.90
C SER A 258 13.99 -3.54 -3.05
N VAL A 259 13.98 -4.84 -2.70
CA VAL A 259 14.91 -5.43 -1.73
C VAL A 259 15.55 -6.67 -2.34
N ALA A 260 16.87 -6.78 -2.24
CA ALA A 260 17.55 -8.02 -2.60
C ALA A 260 17.18 -9.13 -1.60
N ILE A 261 16.76 -10.29 -2.10
CA ILE A 261 16.21 -11.40 -1.29
C ILE A 261 17.15 -11.85 -0.18
N MET A 262 18.45 -11.72 -0.38
CA MET A 262 19.49 -12.10 0.57
C MET A 262 19.55 -11.25 1.84
N PHE A 263 18.99 -10.04 1.80
CA PHE A 263 18.89 -9.16 2.98
C PHE A 263 17.60 -9.39 3.77
N ILE A 264 16.77 -10.35 3.34
CA ILE A 264 15.54 -10.72 4.02
C ILE A 264 15.79 -11.96 4.86
N THR A 265 15.37 -11.92 6.13
CA THR A 265 15.44 -13.05 7.05
C THR A 265 14.06 -13.29 7.66
N PRO A 266 13.39 -14.44 7.39
CA PRO A 266 12.15 -14.80 8.05
C PRO A 266 12.28 -14.85 9.58
N ALA A 267 11.16 -14.82 10.30
CA ALA A 267 11.15 -14.81 11.76
C ALA A 267 11.90 -16.00 12.41
N ASP A 268 11.96 -17.15 11.72
CA ASP A 268 12.64 -18.37 12.18
C ASP A 268 14.17 -18.37 11.94
N GLY A 269 14.71 -17.33 11.30
CA GLY A 269 16.15 -17.19 11.02
C GLY A 269 16.65 -18.02 9.83
N SER A 270 15.77 -18.73 9.13
CA SER A 270 16.16 -19.51 7.95
C SER A 270 16.58 -18.60 6.77
N PRO A 271 17.30 -19.12 5.77
CA PRO A 271 17.51 -18.38 4.53
C PRO A 271 16.17 -18.02 3.88
N PHE A 272 16.09 -16.85 3.24
CA PHE A 272 14.84 -16.40 2.61
C PHE A 272 14.31 -17.45 1.64
N LYS A 273 13.10 -17.90 1.93
CA LYS A 273 12.26 -18.71 1.05
C LYS A 273 10.92 -18.01 0.92
N THR A 274 10.22 -18.29 -0.17
CA THR A 274 8.90 -17.73 -0.41
C THR A 274 7.77 -18.53 0.24
N GLU A 275 8.11 -19.38 1.21
CA GLU A 275 7.23 -20.28 1.94
C GLU A 275 7.56 -20.20 3.43
N PHE A 276 6.89 -19.31 4.15
CA PHE A 276 7.04 -19.17 5.60
C PHE A 276 5.77 -18.58 6.23
N GLY A 277 5.57 -18.89 7.51
CA GLY A 277 4.37 -18.47 8.24
C GLY A 277 3.08 -18.85 7.51
N THR A 278 2.24 -17.85 7.28
CA THR A 278 0.93 -17.98 6.62
C THR A 278 0.94 -17.45 5.18
N LEU A 279 2.12 -17.22 4.61
CA LEU A 279 2.27 -16.63 3.29
C LEU A 279 1.66 -17.56 2.22
N LYS A 280 0.77 -17.01 1.39
CA LYS A 280 0.21 -17.66 0.20
C LYS A 280 0.80 -16.99 -1.04
N THR A 281 1.05 -17.79 -2.07
CA THR A 281 1.55 -17.32 -3.37
C THR A 281 0.47 -17.49 -4.43
N TYR A 282 0.31 -16.48 -5.28
CA TYR A 282 -0.57 -16.49 -6.45
C TYR A 282 0.21 -15.98 -7.67
N ASN A 283 0.11 -16.72 -8.76
CA ASN A 283 0.72 -16.36 -10.03
C ASN A 283 -0.20 -15.37 -10.77
N SER A 284 0.18 -14.09 -10.83
CA SER A 284 -0.68 -13.02 -11.36
C SER A 284 -0.60 -12.86 -12.87
N SER A 285 0.54 -13.23 -13.45
CA SER A 285 0.87 -13.23 -14.89
C SER A 285 2.13 -14.08 -15.08
N PRO A 286 2.48 -14.52 -16.30
CA PRO A 286 3.70 -15.29 -16.52
C PRO A 286 4.91 -14.71 -15.77
N ASP A 287 5.62 -15.57 -15.04
CA ASP A 287 6.80 -15.24 -14.24
C ASP A 287 6.62 -14.22 -13.11
N THR A 288 5.38 -13.78 -12.84
CA THR A 288 5.05 -12.73 -11.86
C THR A 288 4.22 -13.29 -10.71
N PHE A 289 4.78 -13.25 -9.51
CA PHE A 289 4.21 -13.84 -8.31
C PHE A 289 3.86 -12.76 -7.30
N ARG A 290 2.60 -12.78 -6.85
CA ARG A 290 2.12 -11.96 -5.73
C ARG A 290 1.99 -12.84 -4.49
N ARG A 291 2.37 -12.29 -3.34
CA ARG A 291 2.32 -13.02 -2.08
C ARG A 291 1.59 -12.22 -1.02
N PHE A 292 0.73 -12.90 -0.28
CA PHE A 292 -0.13 -12.30 0.72
C PHE A 292 -0.28 -13.20 1.95
N CYS A 293 -0.64 -12.64 3.09
CA CYS A 293 -0.93 -13.40 4.29
C CYS A 293 -2.27 -14.14 4.14
N GLY A 294 -2.26 -15.47 4.23
CA GLY A 294 -3.46 -16.29 4.12
C GLY A 294 -4.47 -16.13 5.25
N THR A 295 -4.09 -15.50 6.37
CA THR A 295 -4.97 -15.26 7.53
C THR A 295 -5.65 -13.89 7.48
N CYS A 296 -4.89 -12.81 7.27
CA CYS A 296 -5.44 -11.45 7.28
C CYS A 296 -5.56 -10.79 5.89
N GLY A 297 -5.09 -11.47 4.84
CA GLY A 297 -5.10 -10.97 3.46
C GLY A 297 -4.07 -9.89 3.16
N ALA A 298 -3.13 -9.62 4.08
CA ALA A 298 -2.11 -8.59 3.87
C ALA A 298 -1.28 -8.83 2.61
N THR A 299 -1.23 -7.86 1.70
CA THR A 299 -0.27 -7.87 0.59
C THR A 299 1.14 -7.74 1.14
N VAL A 300 2.03 -8.66 0.75
CA VAL A 300 3.40 -8.74 1.29
C VAL A 300 4.44 -8.50 0.21
N PHE A 301 4.40 -9.28 -0.88
CA PHE A 301 5.41 -9.22 -1.93
C PHE A 301 4.84 -9.17 -3.33
N TRP A 302 5.58 -8.53 -4.23
CA TRP A 302 5.49 -8.72 -5.67
C TRP A 302 6.87 -9.14 -6.19
N HIS A 303 6.93 -10.10 -7.11
CA HIS A 303 8.19 -10.65 -7.59
C HIS A 303 8.08 -11.08 -9.05
N HIS A 304 8.96 -10.59 -9.90
CA HIS A 304 9.10 -11.06 -11.28
C HIS A 304 10.36 -11.94 -11.40
N MET A 305 10.19 -13.27 -11.41
CA MET A 305 11.32 -14.20 -11.20
C MET A 305 12.32 -14.26 -12.37
N VAL A 306 11.91 -13.92 -13.59
CA VAL A 306 12.80 -13.98 -14.77
C VAL A 306 13.60 -12.69 -14.92
N GLU A 307 12.93 -11.54 -14.97
CA GLU A 307 13.60 -10.23 -15.06
C GLU A 307 14.34 -9.82 -13.77
N ARG A 308 13.87 -10.28 -12.60
CA ARG A 308 14.37 -9.86 -11.28
C ARG A 308 14.51 -11.05 -10.31
N PRO A 309 15.30 -12.09 -10.62
CA PRO A 309 15.38 -13.30 -9.80
C PRO A 309 15.86 -13.04 -8.36
N GLY A 310 16.82 -12.13 -8.17
CA GLY A 310 17.42 -11.81 -6.87
C GLY A 310 16.77 -10.65 -6.11
N GLU A 311 15.76 -10.00 -6.68
CA GLU A 311 15.13 -8.78 -6.15
C GLU A 311 13.63 -9.02 -5.97
N ILE A 312 13.08 -8.56 -4.85
CA ILE A 312 11.66 -8.66 -4.54
C ILE A 312 11.13 -7.32 -4.04
N ASP A 313 9.93 -6.95 -4.49
CA ASP A 313 9.25 -5.77 -4.00
C ASP A 313 8.48 -6.11 -2.72
N VAL A 314 8.77 -5.36 -1.65
CA VAL A 314 8.15 -5.49 -0.33
C VAL A 314 7.14 -4.37 -0.11
N ALA A 315 5.95 -4.75 0.35
CA ALA A 315 4.85 -3.82 0.60
C ALA A 315 5.18 -2.87 1.77
N VAL A 316 5.28 -1.56 1.49
CA VAL A 316 5.79 -0.56 2.46
C VAL A 316 4.88 -0.45 3.68
N GLY A 317 3.57 -0.69 3.54
CA GLY A 317 2.61 -0.62 4.66
C GLY A 317 2.86 -1.64 5.79
N LEU A 318 3.75 -2.62 5.58
CA LEU A 318 4.15 -3.62 6.57
C LEU A 318 5.39 -3.22 7.39
N MET A 319 6.13 -2.20 6.95
CA MET A 319 7.41 -1.82 7.54
C MET A 319 7.20 -1.10 8.87
N ASP A 320 7.84 -1.60 9.93
CA ASP A 320 7.78 -1.01 11.28
C ASP A 320 8.99 -0.11 11.51
N ALA A 321 9.07 0.96 10.73
CA ALA A 321 10.15 1.93 10.83
C ALA A 321 9.83 2.99 11.89
N ARG A 322 10.84 3.37 12.68
CA ARG A 322 10.69 4.39 13.72
C ARG A 322 10.29 5.76 13.18
N THR A 323 10.68 6.06 11.93
CA THR A 323 10.39 7.35 11.29
C THR A 323 8.94 7.51 10.90
N GLY A 324 8.16 6.43 10.83
CA GLY A 324 6.76 6.46 10.40
C GLY A 324 6.50 5.59 9.17
N ALA A 325 5.31 5.78 8.60
CA ALA A 325 4.76 4.89 7.57
C ALA A 325 5.57 4.88 6.26
N ARG A 326 6.25 5.97 5.90
CA ARG A 326 7.10 6.04 4.69
C ARG A 326 8.50 5.48 4.91
N ALA A 327 8.86 5.10 6.13
CA ALA A 327 10.14 4.48 6.48
C ALA A 327 11.36 5.22 5.89
N GLU A 328 11.36 6.56 5.96
CA GLU A 328 12.35 7.42 5.29
C GLU A 328 13.81 7.19 5.76
N ASP A 329 14.04 6.57 6.92
CA ASP A 329 15.38 6.15 7.35
C ASP A 329 15.85 4.85 6.69
N TRP A 330 14.95 4.06 6.13
CA TRP A 330 15.23 2.81 5.40
C TRP A 330 15.06 2.93 3.90
N LEU A 331 14.22 3.87 3.45
CA LEU A 331 13.80 3.99 2.06
C LEU A 331 14.25 5.31 1.46
N GLU A 332 14.84 5.23 0.28
CA GLU A 332 15.01 6.37 -0.63
C GLU A 332 13.87 6.34 -1.65
N TRP A 333 13.06 7.39 -1.68
CA TRP A 333 11.90 7.45 -2.56
C TRP A 333 12.25 8.07 -3.91
N ARG A 334 11.78 7.47 -5.00
CA ARG A 334 12.07 7.94 -6.35
C ARG A 334 11.59 9.37 -6.57
N LYS A 335 12.48 10.22 -7.10
CA LYS A 335 12.17 11.58 -7.57
C LYS A 335 11.52 11.57 -8.96
N GLN A 336 10.50 10.73 -9.12
CA GLN A 336 9.72 10.54 -10.35
C GLN A 336 8.25 10.37 -9.99
N PRO A 337 7.30 10.75 -10.86
CA PRO A 337 5.89 10.51 -10.63
C PRO A 337 5.60 9.02 -10.33
N PRO A 338 4.53 8.71 -9.57
CA PRO A 338 4.09 7.34 -9.40
C PRO A 338 3.95 6.63 -10.75
N SER A 339 4.47 5.41 -10.85
CA SER A 339 4.47 4.66 -12.11
C SER A 339 3.06 4.35 -12.58
N PHE A 340 2.85 4.37 -13.90
CA PHE A 340 1.58 4.05 -14.56
C PHE A 340 0.41 4.94 -14.08
N ALA A 341 0.64 6.24 -13.87
CA ALA A 341 -0.41 7.17 -13.48
C ALA A 341 -1.55 7.26 -14.52
N GLU A 342 -1.24 7.00 -15.78
CA GLU A 342 -2.17 6.90 -16.91
C GLU A 342 -3.22 5.78 -16.74
N ASP A 343 -2.94 4.74 -15.96
CA ASP A 343 -3.86 3.63 -15.68
C ASP A 343 -4.95 3.99 -14.66
N ALA A 344 -4.74 5.04 -13.87
CA ALA A 344 -5.65 5.35 -12.77
C ALA A 344 -7.06 5.68 -13.27
N ILE A 345 -8.10 5.13 -12.65
CA ILE A 345 -9.49 5.37 -13.07
C ILE A 345 -9.96 6.76 -12.61
N ASN A 346 -9.76 7.08 -11.33
CA ASN A 346 -10.11 8.40 -10.80
C ASN A 346 -8.97 9.40 -11.08
N LYS A 347 -9.12 10.18 -12.15
CA LYS A 347 -8.05 11.07 -12.64
C LYS A 347 -7.80 12.22 -11.68
N LYS A 348 -8.84 12.71 -11.01
CA LYS A 348 -8.76 13.78 -9.99
C LYS A 348 -7.91 13.33 -8.80
N LEU A 349 -8.14 12.15 -8.25
CA LEU A 349 -7.36 11.61 -7.15
C LEU A 349 -5.93 11.30 -7.58
N ALA A 350 -5.74 10.64 -8.72
CA ALA A 350 -4.41 10.28 -9.23
C ALA A 350 -3.53 11.53 -9.38
N LYS A 351 -4.07 12.61 -9.95
CA LYS A 351 -3.38 13.90 -10.04
C LYS A 351 -3.02 14.45 -8.67
N GLN A 352 -3.96 14.47 -7.72
CA GLN A 352 -3.72 14.96 -6.37
C GLN A 352 -2.58 14.20 -5.68
N LEU A 353 -2.62 12.86 -5.72
CA LEU A 353 -1.58 12.00 -5.14
C LEU A 353 -0.23 12.22 -5.83
N THR A 354 -0.23 12.37 -7.15
CA THR A 354 1.00 12.60 -7.93
C THR A 354 1.62 13.95 -7.60
N ASP A 355 0.83 15.02 -7.62
CA ASP A 355 1.30 16.37 -7.27
C ASP A 355 1.81 16.40 -5.82
N GLY A 356 1.08 15.77 -4.89
CA GLY A 356 1.46 15.70 -3.48
C GLY A 356 2.75 14.90 -3.25
N TYR A 357 2.86 13.74 -3.88
CA TYR A 357 4.07 12.93 -3.87
C TYR A 357 5.27 13.72 -4.41
N MET A 358 5.11 14.34 -5.59
CA MET A 358 6.18 15.11 -6.25
C MET A 358 6.61 16.34 -5.44
N ARG A 359 5.66 17.08 -4.87
CA ARG A 359 5.98 18.18 -3.94
C ARG A 359 6.81 17.68 -2.77
N TRP A 360 6.41 16.56 -2.16
CA TRP A 360 7.12 16.01 -1.01
C TRP A 360 8.54 15.52 -1.38
N VAL A 361 8.72 14.66 -2.40
CA VAL A 361 10.05 14.13 -2.77
C VAL A 361 11.03 15.21 -3.26
N ASN A 362 10.53 16.32 -3.80
CA ASN A 362 11.37 17.45 -4.21
C ASN A 362 11.86 18.32 -3.04
N THR A 363 11.29 18.16 -1.84
CA THR A 363 11.75 18.84 -0.61
C THR A 363 12.78 18.02 0.18
N LYS A 364 13.08 16.80 -0.28
CA LYS A 364 14.04 15.86 0.31
C LYS A 364 15.30 15.79 -0.55
#